data_AF-A0A3A0CQA3-F1
#
_entry.id   AF-A0A3A0CQA3-F1
#
_cell.length_a   1.000
_cell.length_b   1.000
_cell.length_c   1.000
_cell.angle_alpha   90.00
_cell.angle_beta   90.00
_cell.angle_gamma   90.00
#
_symmetry.space_group_name_H-M   'P 1'
#
loop_
_entity.id
_entity.type
_entity.pdbx_description
1 polymer ?
#
loop_
_entity_poly.entity_id
_entity_poly.type
_entity_poly.pdbx_seq_one_letter_code
_entity_poly.pdbx_strand_id
1 'polypeptide(L)'
;MLILASLSGIQDFLFDVRESGGGQARSLRNRSFRIQLIAECVALRLLEAAELAYHRLLFSAAGKVCIDATGLSGGAICAVREAAQDMERQLLEETHGRLRLSIAVEERPGSFAERFERAGRALVAEKLRPYATTAADRGTWPDGALSVRAIWDADGEAERDADLGRRLVSARWLTIRRPDDATRAGTLGYRVSLEANEPDSGANLVSCSNLAQPETPPPSIDRGLFHPRHLARHVPRDRHGQPIEFLDLARQSRGAPMLGVLKADADSLGTVVSAALRDSDGDGLTAMRRLSQSLDRFFAETLEAEKRRKPWDLIYTVFSGGDDMLAVGPWDVMLDFAAHMCQLFDQHFGTAARERPCSIPLTISAGAAIVKSRYPVHLAVRQAEELLEEAKSHIAPHAAQPKDQCAALGGLWKWANHDAIIGAGKQLADWVDAGIIQRGWLHTLLQLALLRRGQAGPEYADVHPAVGTSRLAYHVARNWPGKRNNPRNDGDRAANAARDWIDAVLREFDQFDTTAHVHTIHLPAIVRYAMLATRSGGSEDKP
;
A
#
# COMPACT_ATOMS: atom_id res chain seq x y z
N MET A 1 -6.69 -15.20 28.30
CA MET A 1 -5.67 -15.88 27.46
C MET A 1 -5.79 -15.31 26.06
N LEU A 2 -4.71 -15.23 25.30
CA LEU A 2 -4.71 -14.73 23.93
C LEU A 2 -3.95 -15.67 23.01
N ILE A 3 -4.47 -15.88 21.80
CA ILE A 3 -3.75 -16.54 20.72
C ILE A 3 -3.42 -15.46 19.68
N LEU A 4 -2.14 -15.31 19.36
CA LEU A 4 -1.67 -14.49 18.25
C LEU A 4 -1.04 -15.39 17.19
N ALA A 5 -1.37 -15.14 15.92
CA ALA A 5 -0.68 -15.74 14.80
C ALA A 5 -0.18 -14.67 13.83
N SER A 6 0.92 -14.94 13.13
CA SER A 6 1.42 -14.05 12.08
C SER A 6 2.10 -14.84 10.98
N LEU A 7 1.77 -14.48 9.74
CA LEU A 7 2.52 -14.86 8.56
C LEU A 7 3.78 -13.98 8.42
N SER A 8 4.88 -14.58 7.97
CA SER A 8 6.16 -13.92 7.70
C SER A 8 6.65 -14.31 6.29
N GLY A 9 7.43 -13.45 5.65
CA GLY A 9 7.82 -13.61 4.23
C GLY A 9 6.80 -13.05 3.23
N ILE A 10 5.88 -12.20 3.70
CA ILE A 10 4.79 -11.63 2.90
C ILE A 10 5.32 -10.85 1.69
N GLN A 11 6.31 -9.97 1.89
CA GLN A 11 6.86 -9.14 0.81
C GLN A 11 7.52 -9.99 -0.28
N ASP A 12 8.40 -10.93 0.12
CA ASP A 12 9.07 -11.84 -0.82
C ASP A 12 8.06 -12.66 -1.62
N PHE A 13 7.06 -13.22 -0.94
CA PHE A 13 6.00 -14.00 -1.59
C PHE A 13 5.14 -13.15 -2.53
N LEU A 14 4.79 -11.92 -2.13
CA LEU A 14 3.96 -11.03 -2.92
C LEU A 14 4.68 -10.61 -4.21
N PHE A 15 5.97 -10.27 -4.14
CA PHE A 15 6.71 -9.68 -5.26
C PHE A 15 7.48 -10.66 -6.14
N ASP A 16 7.50 -11.95 -5.80
CA ASP A 16 8.07 -13.04 -6.61
C ASP A 16 7.19 -13.41 -7.83
N VAL A 17 6.93 -12.42 -8.70
CA VAL A 17 6.00 -12.50 -9.84
C VAL A 17 6.78 -12.59 -11.15
N ARG A 18 6.47 -13.57 -12.01
CA ARG A 18 7.25 -13.88 -13.23
C ARG A 18 6.67 -13.30 -14.51
N GLU A 19 5.39 -12.97 -14.51
CA GLU A 19 4.65 -12.51 -15.67
C GLU A 19 5.18 -11.18 -16.21
N SER A 20 4.69 -10.72 -17.36
CA SER A 20 4.98 -9.39 -17.89
C SER A 20 3.70 -8.58 -18.10
N GLY A 21 3.82 -7.25 -18.06
CA GLY A 21 2.69 -6.33 -18.30
C GLY A 21 1.52 -6.52 -17.33
N GLY A 22 0.29 -6.45 -17.85
CA GLY A 22 -0.95 -6.56 -17.07
C GLY A 22 -1.14 -7.92 -16.35
N GLY A 23 -0.42 -8.97 -16.77
CA GLY A 23 -0.37 -10.24 -16.05
C GLY A 23 0.18 -10.08 -14.63
N GLN A 24 1.27 -9.31 -14.45
CA GLN A 24 1.89 -9.11 -13.14
C GLN A 24 0.92 -8.49 -12.13
N ALA A 25 0.14 -7.49 -12.55
CA ALA A 25 -0.79 -6.82 -11.66
C ALA A 25 -1.98 -7.67 -11.25
N ARG A 26 -2.38 -8.65 -12.09
CA ARG A 26 -3.41 -9.64 -11.75
C ARG A 26 -2.85 -10.63 -10.73
N SER A 27 -1.63 -11.09 -10.94
CA SER A 27 -0.95 -12.02 -10.03
C SER A 27 -0.64 -11.39 -8.68
N LEU A 28 -0.16 -10.14 -8.63
CA LEU A 28 0.02 -9.38 -7.40
C LEU A 28 -1.29 -9.25 -6.60
N ARG A 29 -2.40 -8.95 -7.27
CA ARG A 29 -3.72 -8.90 -6.63
C ARG A 29 -4.12 -10.25 -6.05
N ASN A 30 -3.97 -11.33 -6.82
CA ASN A 30 -4.27 -12.67 -6.33
C ASN A 30 -3.42 -13.04 -5.12
N ARG A 31 -2.11 -12.75 -5.16
CA ARG A 31 -1.19 -13.07 -4.08
C ARG A 31 -1.51 -12.30 -2.81
N SER A 32 -1.84 -11.01 -2.91
CA SER A 32 -2.31 -10.23 -1.77
C SER A 32 -3.60 -10.82 -1.18
N PHE A 33 -4.58 -11.13 -2.04
CA PHE A 33 -5.80 -11.82 -1.63
C PHE A 33 -5.52 -13.18 -0.97
N ARG A 34 -4.56 -13.95 -1.50
CA ARG A 34 -4.13 -15.26 -0.99
C ARG A 34 -3.51 -15.12 0.40
N ILE A 35 -2.72 -14.09 0.68
CA ILE A 35 -2.18 -13.83 2.03
C ILE A 35 -3.31 -13.59 3.03
N GLN A 36 -4.30 -12.76 2.66
CA GLN A 36 -5.48 -12.51 3.50
C GLN A 36 -6.29 -13.79 3.72
N LEU A 37 -6.48 -14.59 2.66
CA LEU A 37 -7.19 -15.86 2.73
C LEU A 37 -6.46 -16.89 3.60
N ILE A 38 -5.14 -17.01 3.50
CA ILE A 38 -4.35 -17.90 4.36
C ILE A 38 -4.53 -17.48 5.82
N ALA A 39 -4.46 -16.18 6.14
CA ALA A 39 -4.68 -15.69 7.50
C ALA A 39 -6.10 -16.02 8.02
N GLU A 40 -7.12 -15.92 7.17
CA GLU A 40 -8.49 -16.30 7.50
C GLU A 40 -8.61 -17.82 7.75
N CYS A 41 -7.99 -18.65 6.89
CA CYS A 41 -7.92 -20.09 7.11
C CYS A 41 -7.21 -20.45 8.43
N VAL A 42 -6.12 -19.75 8.76
CA VAL A 42 -5.44 -19.90 10.07
C VAL A 42 -6.39 -19.56 11.21
N ALA A 43 -7.11 -18.44 11.13
CA ALA A 43 -8.08 -18.05 12.15
C ALA A 43 -9.16 -19.13 12.35
N LEU A 44 -9.74 -19.64 11.26
CA LEU A 44 -10.76 -20.69 11.30
C LEU A 44 -10.21 -21.98 11.90
N ARG A 45 -9.04 -22.46 11.46
CA ARG A 45 -8.39 -23.66 12.01
C ARG A 45 -8.10 -23.55 13.51
N LEU A 46 -7.65 -22.37 13.97
CA LEU A 46 -7.38 -22.13 15.39
C LEU A 46 -8.66 -22.06 16.22
N LEU A 47 -9.72 -21.43 15.71
CA LEU A 47 -11.03 -21.40 16.37
C LEU A 47 -11.63 -22.79 16.49
N GLU A 48 -11.57 -23.61 15.42
CA GLU A 48 -12.04 -24.99 15.44
C GLU A 48 -11.26 -25.85 16.44
N ALA A 49 -9.92 -25.79 16.43
CA ALA A 49 -9.07 -26.54 17.37
C ALA A 49 -9.29 -26.11 18.83
N ALA A 50 -9.67 -24.85 19.05
CA ALA A 50 -9.96 -24.29 20.36
C ALA A 50 -11.43 -24.48 20.79
N GLU A 51 -12.29 -25.02 19.92
CA GLU A 51 -13.74 -25.09 20.10
C GLU A 51 -14.38 -23.72 20.43
N LEU A 52 -13.86 -22.65 19.80
CA LEU A 52 -14.31 -21.28 20.00
C LEU A 52 -15.18 -20.80 18.83
N ALA A 53 -16.21 -20.02 19.15
CA ALA A 53 -17.05 -19.37 18.15
C ALA A 53 -16.33 -18.20 17.47
N TYR A 54 -16.70 -17.91 16.21
CA TYR A 54 -16.06 -16.88 15.37
C TYR A 54 -16.02 -15.49 16.01
N HIS A 55 -17.00 -15.11 16.84
CA HIS A 55 -17.01 -13.79 17.50
C HIS A 55 -15.81 -13.54 18.44
N ARG A 56 -15.07 -14.60 18.81
CA ARG A 56 -13.81 -14.54 19.57
C ARG A 56 -12.61 -14.10 18.72
N LEU A 57 -12.73 -14.11 17.39
CA LEU A 57 -11.77 -13.48 16.49
C LEU A 57 -11.83 -11.96 16.67
N LEU A 58 -10.71 -11.37 17.08
CA LEU A 58 -10.58 -9.95 17.36
C LEU A 58 -10.22 -9.19 16.09
N PHE A 59 -9.25 -9.70 15.33
CA PHE A 59 -8.93 -9.23 13.99
C PHE A 59 -8.20 -10.32 13.19
N SER A 60 -8.30 -10.23 11.86
CA SER A 60 -7.52 -10.99 10.88
C SER A 60 -7.14 -10.05 9.74
N ALA A 61 -6.00 -9.38 9.86
CA ALA A 61 -5.57 -8.32 8.93
C ALA A 61 -4.05 -8.34 8.75
N ALA A 62 -3.56 -7.94 7.58
CA ALA A 62 -2.12 -7.89 7.24
C ALA A 62 -1.34 -9.18 7.60
N GLY A 63 -1.96 -10.35 7.41
CA GLY A 63 -1.36 -11.64 7.75
C GLY A 63 -1.23 -11.93 9.25
N LYS A 64 -1.87 -11.14 10.12
CA LYS A 64 -1.91 -11.33 11.58
C LYS A 64 -3.31 -11.72 12.04
N VAL A 65 -3.39 -12.61 13.02
CA VAL A 65 -4.62 -13.09 13.62
C VAL A 65 -4.53 -12.91 15.13
N CYS A 66 -5.61 -12.44 15.75
CA CYS A 66 -5.71 -12.32 17.20
C CYS A 66 -7.05 -12.88 17.67
N ILE A 67 -7.01 -13.87 18.57
CA ILE A 67 -8.20 -14.55 19.11
C ILE A 67 -8.22 -14.39 20.64
N ASP A 68 -9.38 -13.99 21.16
CA ASP A 68 -9.65 -14.09 22.60
C ASP A 68 -9.89 -15.55 22.97
N ALA A 69 -8.91 -16.11 23.66
CA ALA A 69 -8.87 -17.49 24.11
C ALA A 69 -9.21 -17.64 25.60
N THR A 70 -9.84 -16.62 26.20
CA THR A 70 -10.17 -16.63 27.63
C THR A 70 -11.14 -17.78 27.96
N GLY A 71 -10.70 -18.67 28.84
CA GLY A 71 -11.46 -19.84 29.29
C GLY A 71 -11.03 -21.18 28.67
N LEU A 72 -9.99 -21.22 27.82
CA LEU A 72 -9.52 -22.49 27.24
C LEU A 72 -8.98 -23.48 28.28
N SER A 73 -9.32 -24.74 28.09
CA SER A 73 -8.79 -25.87 28.87
C SER A 73 -7.39 -26.26 28.40
N GLY A 74 -6.64 -26.99 29.25
CA GLY A 74 -5.33 -27.52 28.86
C GLY A 74 -5.37 -28.42 27.63
N GLY A 75 -6.45 -29.19 27.45
CA GLY A 75 -6.65 -30.03 26.26
C GLY A 75 -6.84 -29.21 24.98
N ALA A 76 -7.62 -28.13 25.03
CA ALA A 76 -7.80 -27.24 23.90
C ALA A 76 -6.51 -26.50 23.52
N ILE A 77 -5.67 -26.15 24.50
CA ILE A 77 -4.33 -25.58 24.24
C ILE A 77 -3.45 -26.58 23.48
N CYS A 78 -3.47 -27.86 23.86
CA CYS A 78 -2.75 -28.90 23.12
C CYS A 78 -3.27 -29.04 21.69
N ALA A 79 -4.59 -29.10 21.49
CA ALA A 79 -5.19 -29.16 20.16
C ALA A 79 -4.83 -27.96 19.28
N VAL A 80 -4.80 -26.74 19.84
CA VAL A 80 -4.33 -25.53 19.14
C VAL A 80 -2.87 -25.65 18.70
N ARG A 81 -2.00 -26.19 19.56
CA ARG A 81 -0.58 -26.40 19.23
C ARG A 81 -0.39 -27.47 18.15
N GLU A 82 -1.16 -28.54 18.19
CA GLU A 82 -1.15 -29.58 17.14
C GLU A 82 -1.66 -29.03 15.80
N ALA A 83 -2.75 -28.26 15.80
CA ALA A 83 -3.26 -27.59 14.62
C ALA A 83 -2.24 -26.59 14.03
N ALA A 84 -1.51 -25.86 14.89
CA ALA A 84 -0.44 -24.98 14.47
C ALA A 84 0.66 -25.73 13.69
N GLN A 85 1.12 -26.87 14.22
CA GLN A 85 2.14 -27.71 13.58
C GLN A 85 1.68 -28.28 12.24
N ASP A 86 0.42 -28.72 12.15
CA ASP A 86 -0.16 -29.19 10.89
C ASP A 86 -0.21 -28.06 9.85
N MET A 87 -0.68 -26.87 10.24
CA MET A 87 -0.72 -25.71 9.35
C MET A 87 0.68 -25.27 8.89
N GLU A 88 1.69 -25.29 9.75
CA GLU A 88 3.07 -24.99 9.38
C GLU A 88 3.59 -25.95 8.30
N ARG A 89 3.31 -27.26 8.45
CA ARG A 89 3.69 -28.30 7.48
C ARG A 89 3.00 -28.09 6.14
N GLN A 90 1.69 -27.85 6.14
CA GLN A 90 0.91 -27.59 4.93
C GLN A 90 1.38 -26.31 4.23
N LEU A 91 1.63 -25.23 4.98
CA LEU A 91 2.13 -23.98 4.42
C LEU A 91 3.51 -24.13 3.78
N LEU A 92 4.40 -24.94 4.39
CA LEU A 92 5.71 -25.27 3.84
C LEU A 92 5.58 -25.95 2.47
N GLU A 93 4.69 -26.93 2.33
CA GLU A 93 4.43 -27.63 1.07
C GLU A 93 3.75 -26.71 0.03
N GLU A 94 2.71 -25.96 0.42
CA GLU A 94 1.93 -25.11 -0.48
C GLU A 94 2.71 -23.90 -1.02
N THR A 95 3.66 -23.38 -0.24
CA THR A 95 4.38 -22.14 -0.57
C THR A 95 5.87 -22.36 -0.81
N HIS A 96 6.33 -23.61 -0.72
CA HIS A 96 7.74 -23.98 -0.83
C HIS A 96 8.62 -23.22 0.17
N GLY A 97 8.08 -22.99 1.37
CA GLY A 97 8.76 -22.29 2.47
C GLY A 97 8.83 -20.76 2.37
N ARG A 98 8.28 -20.15 1.31
CA ARG A 98 8.28 -18.69 1.12
C ARG A 98 7.44 -17.96 2.18
N LEU A 99 6.32 -18.55 2.60
CA LEU A 99 5.54 -18.05 3.74
C LEU A 99 5.79 -18.93 4.98
N ARG A 100 5.86 -18.29 6.14
CA ARG A 100 6.09 -18.93 7.44
C ARG A 100 4.99 -18.52 8.41
N LEU A 101 4.42 -19.47 9.13
CA LEU A 101 3.45 -19.23 10.20
C LEU A 101 4.16 -19.24 11.55
N SER A 102 3.81 -18.30 12.42
CA SER A 102 4.24 -18.29 13.82
C SER A 102 3.03 -18.05 14.70
N ILE A 103 2.90 -18.82 15.79
CA ILE A 103 1.77 -18.76 16.71
C ILE A 103 2.27 -18.65 18.14
N ALA A 104 1.69 -17.73 18.91
CA ALA A 104 1.97 -17.54 20.33
C ALA A 104 0.67 -17.67 21.14
N VAL A 105 0.73 -18.47 22.22
CA VAL A 105 -0.37 -18.65 23.17
C VAL A 105 0.04 -18.05 24.51
N GLU A 106 -0.60 -16.95 24.93
CA GLU A 106 -0.34 -16.28 26.20
C GLU A 106 -1.38 -16.68 27.25
N GLU A 107 -0.94 -17.56 28.15
CA GLU A 107 -1.77 -18.19 29.16
C GLU A 107 -1.87 -17.38 30.47
N ARG A 108 -0.87 -16.53 30.76
CA ARG A 108 -0.79 -15.86 32.07
C ARG A 108 -1.91 -14.83 32.25
N PRO A 109 -2.46 -14.70 33.47
CA PRO A 109 -3.45 -13.68 33.80
C PRO A 109 -2.85 -12.27 33.69
N GLY A 110 -3.71 -11.26 33.65
CA GLY A 110 -3.34 -9.85 33.48
C GLY A 110 -4.37 -9.11 32.65
N SER A 111 -4.20 -7.80 32.52
CA SER A 111 -5.05 -6.97 31.66
C SER A 111 -4.93 -7.39 30.18
N PHE A 112 -5.88 -6.99 29.34
CA PHE A 112 -5.78 -7.27 27.91
C PHE A 112 -4.49 -6.70 27.30
N ALA A 113 -4.13 -5.46 27.65
CA ALA A 113 -2.91 -4.79 27.19
C ALA A 113 -1.65 -5.59 27.56
N GLU A 114 -1.53 -6.02 28.81
CA GLU A 114 -0.40 -6.81 29.28
C GLU A 114 -0.30 -8.16 28.56
N ARG A 115 -1.44 -8.85 28.38
CA ARG A 115 -1.48 -10.11 27.64
C ARG A 115 -1.09 -9.90 26.18
N PHE A 116 -1.57 -8.84 25.54
CA PHE A 116 -1.25 -8.53 24.14
C PHE A 116 0.25 -8.24 23.95
N GLU A 117 0.85 -7.43 24.84
CA GLU A 117 2.29 -7.16 24.80
C GLU A 117 3.14 -8.43 25.02
N ARG A 118 2.76 -9.28 25.99
CA ARG A 118 3.47 -10.54 26.25
C ARG A 118 3.34 -11.52 25.09
N ALA A 119 2.13 -11.68 24.55
CA ALA A 119 1.89 -12.50 23.37
C ALA A 119 2.68 -11.98 22.15
N GLY A 120 2.76 -10.65 21.97
CA GLY A 120 3.56 -10.03 20.93
C GLY A 120 5.06 -10.34 21.04
N ARG A 121 5.63 -10.26 22.26
CA ARG A 121 7.02 -10.67 22.52
C ARG A 121 7.26 -12.14 22.26
N ALA A 122 6.35 -13.02 22.68
CA ALA A 122 6.42 -14.45 22.41
C ALA A 122 6.36 -14.73 20.89
N LEU A 123 5.48 -14.05 20.17
CA LEU A 123 5.35 -14.18 18.72
C LEU A 123 6.63 -13.76 17.98
N VAL A 124 7.32 -12.71 18.43
CA VAL A 124 8.62 -12.32 17.86
C VAL A 124 9.67 -13.41 18.08
N ALA A 125 9.67 -14.07 19.24
CA ALA A 125 10.59 -15.19 19.49
C ALA A 125 10.30 -16.39 18.57
N GLU A 126 9.03 -16.71 18.33
CA GLU A 126 8.63 -17.77 17.38
C GLU A 126 9.02 -17.44 15.94
N LYS A 127 8.92 -16.17 15.53
CA LYS A 127 9.38 -15.73 14.20
C LYS A 127 10.86 -15.95 13.94
N LEU A 128 11.69 -15.97 14.98
CA LEU A 128 13.13 -16.26 14.89
C LEU A 128 13.42 -17.77 14.76
N ARG A 129 12.40 -18.61 14.94
CA ARG A 129 12.53 -20.09 14.95
C ARG A 129 11.50 -20.74 14.02
N PRO A 130 11.40 -20.33 12.74
CA PRO A 130 10.41 -20.88 11.83
C PRO A 130 10.59 -22.39 11.68
N TYR A 131 9.48 -23.12 11.66
CA TYR A 131 9.44 -24.58 11.56
C TYR A 131 10.16 -25.34 12.68
N ALA A 132 10.53 -24.71 13.79
CA ALA A 132 11.23 -25.39 14.88
C ALA A 132 10.42 -26.57 15.44
N THR A 133 9.10 -26.45 15.46
CA THR A 133 8.19 -27.52 15.88
C THR A 133 8.15 -28.69 14.89
N THR A 134 8.34 -28.41 13.60
CA THR A 134 8.37 -29.42 12.52
C THR A 134 9.75 -30.06 12.38
N ALA A 135 10.81 -29.29 12.62
CA ALA A 135 12.20 -29.69 12.46
C ALA A 135 12.79 -30.40 13.68
N ALA A 136 12.26 -30.16 14.88
CA ALA A 136 12.75 -30.71 16.13
C ALA A 136 11.68 -31.53 16.85
N ASP A 137 11.43 -32.77 16.40
CA ASP A 137 10.70 -33.72 17.23
C ASP A 137 11.64 -34.21 18.36
N ARG A 138 11.28 -33.89 19.60
CA ARG A 138 11.97 -34.36 20.83
C ARG A 138 13.48 -34.07 20.87
N GLY A 139 13.92 -32.95 20.27
CA GLY A 139 15.33 -32.51 20.30
C GLY A 139 16.25 -33.19 19.29
N THR A 140 15.68 -33.91 18.31
CA THR A 140 16.42 -34.46 17.17
C THR A 140 16.08 -33.70 15.89
N TRP A 141 17.02 -33.56 14.96
CA TRP A 141 16.79 -33.01 13.62
C TRP A 141 16.69 -34.17 12.64
N PRO A 142 15.49 -34.63 12.26
CA PRO A 142 15.35 -35.76 11.36
C PRO A 142 15.78 -35.35 9.94
N ASP A 143 16.57 -36.20 9.29
CA ASP A 143 16.95 -36.00 7.89
C ASP A 143 15.69 -35.83 7.02
N GLY A 144 15.63 -34.73 6.27
CA GLY A 144 14.53 -34.44 5.36
C GLY A 144 13.27 -33.85 6.01
N ALA A 145 13.26 -33.53 7.31
CA ALA A 145 12.09 -32.94 8.00
C ALA A 145 11.61 -31.61 7.37
N LEU A 146 12.52 -30.86 6.73
CA LEU A 146 12.24 -29.62 6.02
C LEU A 146 12.38 -29.76 4.49
N SER A 147 12.35 -31.00 3.97
CA SER A 147 12.42 -31.24 2.53
C SER A 147 11.05 -31.13 1.89
N VAL A 148 10.88 -30.14 1.02
CA VAL A 148 9.70 -30.04 0.15
C VAL A 148 9.90 -31.00 -1.02
N ARG A 149 9.08 -32.05 -1.09
CA ARG A 149 9.21 -33.11 -2.11
C ARG A 149 8.72 -32.69 -3.50
N ALA A 150 7.80 -31.72 -3.56
CA ALA A 150 7.28 -31.21 -4.81
C ALA A 150 8.30 -30.24 -5.46
N ILE A 151 8.51 -30.39 -6.77
CA ILE A 151 9.28 -29.43 -7.54
C ILE A 151 8.39 -28.20 -7.76
N TRP A 152 8.94 -27.02 -7.47
CA TRP A 152 8.23 -25.77 -7.68
C TRP A 152 8.10 -25.45 -9.16
N ASP A 153 6.88 -25.59 -9.68
CA ASP A 153 6.48 -25.11 -11.01
C ASP A 153 6.08 -23.64 -10.93
N ALA A 154 7.08 -22.77 -11.11
CA ALA A 154 6.90 -21.33 -10.98
C ALA A 154 6.10 -20.72 -12.13
N ASP A 155 6.13 -21.33 -13.34
CA ASP A 155 5.38 -20.83 -14.50
C ASP A 155 3.90 -21.21 -14.40
N GLY A 156 3.60 -22.44 -13.99
CA GLY A 156 2.21 -22.83 -13.71
C GLY A 156 1.62 -22.09 -12.50
N GLU A 157 2.43 -21.73 -11.49
CA GLU A 157 1.96 -20.89 -10.38
C GLU A 157 1.58 -19.48 -10.86
N ALA A 158 2.43 -18.87 -11.67
CA ALA A 158 2.17 -17.58 -12.30
C ALA A 158 0.85 -17.59 -13.10
N GLU A 159 0.67 -18.56 -14.00
CA GLU A 159 -0.56 -18.67 -14.79
C GLU A 159 -1.82 -18.80 -13.91
N ARG A 160 -1.75 -19.62 -12.84
CA ARG A 160 -2.84 -19.75 -11.86
C ARG A 160 -3.11 -18.45 -11.11
N ASP A 161 -2.08 -17.74 -10.69
CA ASP A 161 -2.21 -16.46 -9.99
C ASP A 161 -2.87 -15.40 -10.87
N ALA A 162 -2.48 -15.32 -12.14
CA ALA A 162 -3.07 -14.39 -13.09
C ALA A 162 -4.56 -14.69 -13.37
N ASP A 163 -4.92 -15.98 -13.52
CA ASP A 163 -6.32 -16.40 -13.70
C ASP A 163 -7.19 -16.08 -12.49
N LEU A 164 -6.74 -16.46 -11.28
CA LEU A 164 -7.48 -16.19 -10.05
C LEU A 164 -7.60 -14.68 -9.81
N GLY A 165 -6.54 -13.91 -10.08
CA GLY A 165 -6.55 -12.45 -9.98
C GLY A 165 -7.56 -11.80 -10.93
N ARG A 166 -7.75 -12.36 -12.14
CA ARG A 166 -8.80 -11.94 -13.08
C ARG A 166 -10.19 -12.28 -12.55
N ARG A 167 -10.41 -13.51 -12.07
CA ARG A 167 -11.71 -13.98 -11.55
C ARG A 167 -12.16 -13.20 -10.32
N LEU A 168 -11.22 -12.75 -9.48
CA LEU A 168 -11.48 -11.99 -8.25
C LEU A 168 -12.24 -10.67 -8.50
N VAL A 169 -12.06 -10.05 -9.66
CA VAL A 169 -12.72 -8.78 -10.03
C VAL A 169 -14.23 -8.98 -10.22
N SER A 170 -14.64 -10.14 -10.74
CA SER A 170 -16.04 -10.48 -11.03
C SER A 170 -16.71 -11.39 -10.00
N ALA A 171 -15.93 -12.01 -9.10
CA ALA A 171 -16.46 -12.95 -8.12
C ALA A 171 -17.52 -12.27 -7.23
N ARG A 172 -18.62 -12.94 -6.97
CA ARG A 172 -19.67 -12.42 -6.08
C ARG A 172 -19.58 -13.05 -4.70
N TRP A 173 -19.08 -14.28 -4.63
CA TRP A 173 -19.06 -15.09 -3.43
C TRP A 173 -17.68 -15.70 -3.20
N LEU A 174 -17.32 -15.79 -1.92
CA LEU A 174 -16.17 -16.54 -1.43
C LEU A 174 -16.69 -17.58 -0.44
N THR A 175 -16.34 -18.84 -0.66
CA THR A 175 -16.68 -19.92 0.29
C THR A 175 -15.44 -20.68 0.71
N ILE A 176 -15.39 -21.04 1.98
CA ILE A 176 -14.40 -21.94 2.57
C ILE A 176 -15.14 -23.19 3.04
N ARG A 177 -14.74 -24.35 2.54
CA ARG A 177 -15.36 -25.64 2.85
C ARG A 177 -14.33 -26.63 3.36
N ARG A 178 -14.75 -27.56 4.22
CA ARG A 178 -13.99 -28.77 4.51
C ARG A 178 -13.87 -29.62 3.24
N PRO A 179 -12.73 -30.28 3.01
CA PRO A 179 -12.56 -31.15 1.87
C PRO A 179 -13.44 -32.40 2.04
N ASP A 180 -14.07 -32.83 0.95
CA ASP A 180 -14.74 -34.13 0.89
C ASP A 180 -13.71 -35.19 0.47
N ASP A 181 -13.87 -36.46 0.90
CA ASP A 181 -12.94 -37.57 0.64
C ASP A 181 -12.53 -37.73 -0.84
N ALA A 182 -13.38 -37.29 -1.78
CA ALA A 182 -13.16 -37.40 -3.22
C ALA A 182 -12.26 -36.29 -3.82
N THR A 183 -11.77 -35.35 -3.03
CA THR A 183 -11.28 -34.05 -3.54
C THR A 183 -10.10 -33.53 -2.73
N ARG A 184 -9.02 -33.15 -3.41
CA ARG A 184 -7.82 -32.59 -2.76
C ARG A 184 -8.15 -31.35 -1.93
N ALA A 185 -7.60 -31.30 -0.72
CA ALA A 185 -7.59 -30.10 0.11
C ALA A 185 -6.84 -28.97 -0.61
N GLY A 186 -7.35 -27.74 -0.49
CA GLY A 186 -6.70 -26.52 -0.99
C GLY A 186 -5.86 -25.87 0.11
N THR A 187 -6.10 -24.59 0.37
CA THR A 187 -5.33 -23.78 1.33
C THR A 187 -5.54 -24.22 2.78
N LEU A 188 -4.46 -24.65 3.44
CA LEU A 188 -4.41 -25.07 4.85
C LEU A 188 -5.48 -26.10 5.22
N GLY A 189 -5.70 -27.06 4.33
CA GLY A 189 -6.66 -28.14 4.56
C GLY A 189 -8.10 -27.77 4.18
N TYR A 190 -8.37 -26.56 3.71
CA TYR A 190 -9.71 -26.14 3.24
C TYR A 190 -9.79 -26.04 1.72
N ARG A 191 -11.00 -26.23 1.18
CA ARG A 191 -11.33 -25.84 -0.19
C ARG A 191 -11.82 -24.40 -0.21
N VAL A 192 -11.13 -23.53 -0.94
CA VAL A 192 -11.55 -22.15 -1.15
C VAL A 192 -12.04 -21.97 -2.58
N SER A 193 -13.22 -21.39 -2.74
CA SER A 193 -13.86 -21.18 -4.05
C SER A 193 -14.33 -19.74 -4.22
N LEU A 194 -14.11 -19.20 -5.42
CA LEU A 194 -14.65 -17.92 -5.89
C LEU A 194 -15.78 -18.20 -6.88
N GLU A 195 -16.99 -17.81 -6.50
CA GLU A 195 -18.22 -18.18 -7.19
C GLU A 195 -19.00 -16.94 -7.67
N ALA A 196 -19.69 -17.08 -8.79
CA ALA A 196 -20.56 -16.03 -9.34
C ALA A 196 -22.01 -16.14 -8.83
N ASN A 197 -22.44 -17.37 -8.54
CA ASN A 197 -23.79 -17.68 -8.08
C ASN A 197 -23.81 -17.81 -6.55
N GLU A 198 -24.99 -17.67 -5.97
CA GLU A 198 -25.19 -17.86 -4.53
C GLU A 198 -24.77 -19.28 -4.11
N PRO A 199 -23.99 -19.44 -3.02
CA PRO A 199 -23.49 -20.73 -2.60
C PRO A 199 -24.54 -21.57 -1.86
N ASP A 200 -24.44 -22.89 -1.98
CA ASP A 200 -25.33 -23.84 -1.30
C ASP A 200 -24.93 -24.06 0.17
N SER A 201 -25.93 -24.31 1.03
CA SER A 201 -25.80 -24.56 2.48
C SER A 201 -25.29 -25.98 2.84
N GLY A 202 -24.29 -26.48 2.12
CA GLY A 202 -23.73 -27.81 2.34
C GLY A 202 -23.11 -28.00 3.74
N ALA A 203 -23.18 -29.21 4.29
CA ALA A 203 -22.68 -29.55 5.63
C ALA A 203 -21.15 -29.32 5.82
N ASN A 204 -20.41 -29.25 4.71
CA ASN A 204 -18.97 -28.97 4.71
C ASN A 204 -18.64 -27.47 4.70
N LEU A 205 -19.62 -26.56 4.64
CA LEU A 205 -19.38 -25.12 4.65
C LEU A 205 -18.85 -24.66 6.01
N VAL A 206 -17.76 -23.89 5.99
CA VAL A 206 -17.10 -23.34 7.18
C VAL A 206 -17.27 -21.82 7.24
N SER A 207 -17.08 -21.14 6.11
CA SER A 207 -17.21 -19.68 6.01
C SER A 207 -17.77 -19.30 4.63
N CYS A 208 -18.59 -18.26 4.60
CA CYS A 208 -19.15 -17.66 3.40
C CYS A 208 -19.10 -16.13 3.49
N SER A 209 -18.67 -15.48 2.40
CA SER A 209 -18.69 -14.02 2.27
C SER A 209 -19.28 -13.58 0.94
N ASN A 210 -20.08 -12.51 0.99
CA ASN A 210 -20.61 -11.84 -0.19
C ASN A 210 -19.68 -10.70 -0.61
N LEU A 211 -18.84 -10.93 -1.61
CA LEU A 211 -17.88 -9.94 -2.09
C LEU A 211 -18.54 -8.77 -2.84
N ALA A 212 -19.77 -8.96 -3.36
CA ALA A 212 -20.50 -7.92 -4.09
C ALA A 212 -21.28 -7.00 -3.14
N GLN A 213 -21.83 -7.57 -2.07
CA GLN A 213 -22.61 -6.87 -1.04
C GLN A 213 -22.19 -7.42 0.34
N PRO A 214 -21.08 -6.92 0.93
CA PRO A 214 -20.47 -7.49 2.15
C PRO A 214 -21.41 -7.65 3.34
N GLU A 215 -22.42 -6.79 3.45
CA GLU A 215 -23.39 -6.81 4.54
C GLU A 215 -24.61 -7.71 4.29
N THR A 216 -24.70 -8.34 3.11
CA THR A 216 -25.89 -9.10 2.69
C THR A 216 -25.61 -10.60 2.72
N PRO A 217 -26.03 -11.31 3.79
CA PRO A 217 -25.93 -12.76 3.86
C PRO A 217 -26.91 -13.43 2.86
N PRO A 218 -26.56 -14.59 2.31
CA PRO A 218 -27.47 -15.39 1.52
C PRO A 218 -28.57 -15.97 2.44
N PRO A 219 -29.85 -15.95 2.02
CA PRO A 219 -30.97 -16.38 2.88
C PRO A 219 -30.89 -17.85 3.33
N SER A 220 -30.23 -18.70 2.55
CA SER A 220 -30.15 -20.15 2.73
C SER A 220 -29.06 -20.59 3.70
N ILE A 221 -28.13 -19.71 4.08
CA ILE A 221 -26.95 -20.05 4.90
C ILE A 221 -27.14 -19.58 6.33
N ASP A 222 -26.68 -20.41 7.28
CA ASP A 222 -26.62 -20.03 8.69
C ASP A 222 -25.80 -18.74 8.85
N ARG A 223 -26.40 -17.76 9.55
CA ARG A 223 -25.75 -16.48 9.86
C ARG A 223 -24.44 -16.65 10.63
N GLY A 224 -24.28 -17.73 11.39
CA GLY A 224 -23.03 -18.05 12.09
C GLY A 224 -21.84 -18.34 11.18
N LEU A 225 -22.10 -18.77 9.93
CA LEU A 225 -21.10 -19.09 8.91
C LEU A 225 -20.87 -17.93 7.93
N PHE A 226 -21.66 -16.86 8.02
CA PHE A 226 -21.52 -15.69 7.16
C PHE A 226 -20.61 -14.64 7.82
N HIS A 227 -19.59 -14.23 7.08
CA HIS A 227 -18.62 -13.23 7.55
C HIS A 227 -18.50 -12.10 6.52
N PRO A 228 -18.86 -10.85 6.86
CA PRO A 228 -18.67 -9.71 5.98
C PRO A 228 -17.20 -9.57 5.57
N ARG A 229 -16.98 -9.38 4.27
CA ARG A 229 -15.63 -9.23 3.72
C ARG A 229 -15.58 -8.08 2.74
N HIS A 230 -14.93 -7.01 3.18
CA HIS A 230 -14.69 -5.83 2.35
C HIS A 230 -13.36 -6.05 1.63
N LEU A 231 -13.40 -6.09 0.30
CA LEU A 231 -12.22 -6.32 -0.51
C LEU A 231 -12.06 -5.19 -1.52
N ALA A 232 -10.91 -4.55 -1.45
CA ALA A 232 -10.51 -3.59 -2.46
C ALA A 232 -10.09 -4.29 -3.74
N ARG A 233 -10.82 -4.02 -4.82
CA ARG A 233 -10.67 -4.74 -6.09
C ARG A 233 -11.06 -3.91 -7.30
N HIS A 234 -11.11 -2.59 -7.15
CA HIS A 234 -11.41 -1.68 -8.24
C HIS A 234 -10.37 -1.83 -9.37
N VAL A 235 -10.89 -1.91 -10.59
CA VAL A 235 -10.11 -2.01 -11.82
C VAL A 235 -10.72 -1.03 -12.82
N PRO A 236 -9.93 -0.13 -13.42
CA PRO A 236 -10.39 0.79 -14.44
C PRO A 236 -11.02 0.04 -15.59
N ARG A 237 -12.15 0.54 -16.09
CA ARG A 237 -12.88 -0.05 -17.20
C ARG A 237 -13.04 0.96 -18.33
N ASP A 238 -12.93 0.49 -19.56
CA ASP A 238 -13.20 1.28 -20.75
C ASP A 238 -14.72 1.51 -20.95
N ARG A 239 -15.06 2.23 -22.01
CA ARG A 239 -16.47 2.51 -22.40
C ARG A 239 -17.31 1.27 -22.70
N HIS A 240 -16.69 0.11 -22.91
CA HIS A 240 -17.33 -1.18 -23.15
C HIS A 240 -17.37 -2.05 -21.89
N GLY A 241 -16.92 -1.53 -20.75
CA GLY A 241 -16.87 -2.24 -19.47
C GLY A 241 -15.69 -3.20 -19.35
N GLN A 242 -14.72 -3.19 -20.27
CA GLN A 242 -13.55 -4.06 -20.24
C GLN A 242 -12.42 -3.45 -19.40
N PRO A 243 -11.66 -4.24 -18.62
CA PRO A 243 -10.50 -3.74 -17.90
C PRO A 243 -9.49 -3.02 -18.81
N ILE A 244 -9.00 -1.86 -18.38
CA ILE A 244 -7.98 -1.10 -19.12
C ILE A 244 -6.60 -1.67 -18.80
N GLU A 245 -5.81 -1.93 -19.84
CA GLU A 245 -4.43 -2.38 -19.71
C GLU A 245 -3.50 -1.22 -19.33
N PHE A 246 -2.38 -1.54 -18.69
CA PHE A 246 -1.43 -0.55 -18.17
C PHE A 246 -0.84 0.37 -19.24
N LEU A 247 -0.65 -0.12 -20.46
CA LEU A 247 -0.20 0.71 -21.57
C LEU A 247 -1.22 1.81 -21.92
N ASP A 248 -2.51 1.48 -21.86
CA ASP A 248 -3.60 2.42 -22.15
C ASP A 248 -3.92 3.32 -20.96
N LEU A 249 -3.71 2.86 -19.73
CA LEU A 249 -3.75 3.73 -18.54
C LEU A 249 -2.64 4.80 -18.62
N ALA A 250 -1.41 4.40 -18.95
CA ALA A 250 -0.29 5.33 -19.07
C ALA A 250 -0.55 6.42 -20.12
N ARG A 251 -1.23 6.08 -21.23
CA ARG A 251 -1.62 7.05 -22.28
C ARG A 251 -2.62 8.10 -21.83
N GLN A 252 -3.31 7.89 -20.70
CA GLN A 252 -4.23 8.85 -20.12
C GLN A 252 -3.55 9.87 -19.20
N SER A 253 -2.24 9.76 -19.00
CA SER A 253 -1.48 10.74 -18.23
C SER A 253 -1.34 12.08 -18.93
N ARG A 254 -1.25 13.15 -18.13
CA ARG A 254 -0.76 14.43 -18.62
C ARG A 254 0.69 14.32 -19.07
N GLY A 255 0.95 14.67 -20.34
CA GLY A 255 2.29 14.70 -20.92
C GLY A 255 2.85 13.30 -21.18
N ALA A 256 3.89 12.94 -20.44
CA ALA A 256 4.58 11.66 -20.61
C ALA A 256 3.63 10.47 -20.33
N PRO A 257 3.54 9.47 -21.24
CA PRO A 257 2.69 8.30 -21.04
C PRO A 257 3.32 7.33 -20.03
N MET A 258 3.18 7.65 -18.74
CA MET A 258 3.82 6.95 -17.63
C MET A 258 2.83 6.55 -16.54
N LEU A 259 3.21 5.55 -15.76
CA LEU A 259 2.42 5.06 -14.64
C LEU A 259 2.99 5.62 -13.33
N GLY A 260 2.10 5.99 -12.43
CA GLY A 260 2.38 6.15 -11.01
C GLY A 260 2.06 4.86 -10.27
N VAL A 261 2.98 4.39 -9.43
CA VAL A 261 2.75 3.32 -8.48
C VAL A 261 2.78 3.93 -7.08
N LEU A 262 1.62 4.00 -6.45
CA LEU A 262 1.43 4.58 -5.13
C LEU A 262 1.35 3.47 -4.10
N LYS A 263 2.26 3.51 -3.12
CA LYS A 263 2.17 2.72 -1.91
C LYS A 263 1.95 3.64 -0.72
N ALA A 264 1.00 3.32 0.15
CA ALA A 264 0.71 4.08 1.36
C ALA A 264 0.50 3.16 2.55
N ASP A 265 0.84 3.64 3.75
CA ASP A 265 0.73 2.88 4.99
C ASP A 265 0.55 3.81 6.19
N ALA A 266 -0.34 3.43 7.11
CA ALA A 266 -0.66 4.23 8.29
C ALA A 266 0.50 4.29 9.30
N ASP A 267 0.72 5.46 9.87
CA ASP A 267 1.88 5.73 10.69
C ASP A 267 1.67 5.34 12.16
N SER A 268 2.66 4.63 12.72
CA SER A 268 2.78 4.36 14.16
C SER A 268 1.60 3.58 14.79
N LEU A 269 0.93 2.71 14.02
CA LEU A 269 -0.20 1.93 14.53
C LEU A 269 0.12 1.11 15.77
N GLY A 270 1.30 0.49 15.85
CA GLY A 270 1.70 -0.29 17.03
C GLY A 270 1.69 0.53 18.32
N THR A 271 2.16 1.78 18.25
CA THR A 271 2.14 2.74 19.36
C THR A 271 0.71 3.16 19.70
N VAL A 272 -0.11 3.48 18.69
CA VAL A 272 -1.50 3.90 18.90
C VAL A 272 -2.36 2.78 19.46
N VAL A 273 -2.19 1.57 18.95
CA VAL A 273 -2.79 0.35 19.50
C VAL A 273 -2.38 0.21 20.97
N SER A 274 -1.09 0.30 21.29
CA SER A 274 -0.63 0.12 22.69
C SER A 274 -1.20 1.18 23.63
N ALA A 275 -1.29 2.43 23.18
CA ALA A 275 -1.91 3.51 23.96
C ALA A 275 -3.41 3.29 24.13
N ALA A 276 -4.14 2.99 23.06
CA ALA A 276 -5.57 2.70 23.09
C ALA A 276 -5.89 1.56 24.08
N LEU A 277 -5.04 0.53 24.13
CA LEU A 277 -5.21 -0.58 25.07
C LEU A 277 -4.95 -0.22 26.54
N ARG A 278 -4.08 0.76 26.81
CA ARG A 278 -3.75 1.22 28.18
C ARG A 278 -4.77 2.22 28.71
N ASP A 279 -5.28 3.09 27.84
CA ASP A 279 -6.25 4.13 28.19
C ASP A 279 -7.68 3.57 28.35
N SER A 280 -7.93 2.36 27.85
CA SER A 280 -9.21 1.69 27.99
C SER A 280 -9.31 1.05 29.38
N ASP A 281 -10.12 1.62 30.28
CA ASP A 281 -10.43 1.12 31.65
C ASP A 281 -11.06 -0.29 31.64
N GLY A 282 -10.31 -1.31 31.20
CA GLY A 282 -10.75 -2.70 31.05
C GLY A 282 -11.32 -3.06 29.67
N ASP A 283 -11.66 -2.09 28.82
CA ASP A 283 -12.33 -2.34 27.51
C ASP A 283 -11.38 -2.36 26.28
N GLY A 284 -10.09 -2.66 26.50
CA GLY A 284 -9.09 -2.67 25.43
C GLY A 284 -9.44 -3.61 24.26
N LEU A 285 -10.24 -4.65 24.53
CA LEU A 285 -10.76 -5.56 23.52
C LEU A 285 -11.63 -4.83 22.49
N THR A 286 -12.61 -4.07 22.96
CA THR A 286 -13.55 -3.33 22.11
C THR A 286 -12.83 -2.21 21.38
N ALA A 287 -11.91 -1.52 22.06
CA ALA A 287 -11.07 -0.49 21.44
C ALA A 287 -10.25 -1.03 20.26
N MET A 288 -9.61 -2.20 20.41
CA MET A 288 -8.88 -2.86 19.32
C MET A 288 -9.80 -3.21 18.14
N ARG A 289 -10.95 -3.85 18.41
CA ARG A 289 -11.89 -4.25 17.36
C ARG A 289 -12.39 -3.04 16.58
N ARG A 290 -12.76 -1.97 17.28
CA ARG A 290 -13.22 -0.71 16.68
C ARG A 290 -12.13 -0.10 15.79
N LEU A 291 -10.88 -0.05 16.24
CA LEU A 291 -9.78 0.50 15.45
C LEU A 291 -9.52 -0.33 14.19
N SER A 292 -9.41 -1.67 14.32
CA SER A 292 -9.18 -2.57 13.18
C SER A 292 -10.29 -2.45 12.14
N GLN A 293 -11.56 -2.51 12.58
CA GLN A 293 -12.72 -2.36 11.68
C GLN A 293 -12.74 -1.01 10.99
N SER A 294 -12.38 0.07 11.70
CA SER A 294 -12.32 1.41 11.11
C SER A 294 -11.25 1.52 10.03
N LEU A 295 -10.06 0.94 10.26
CA LEU A 295 -8.96 0.90 9.30
C LEU A 295 -9.34 0.07 8.06
N ASP A 296 -9.81 -1.16 8.27
CA ASP A 296 -10.27 -2.03 7.17
C ASP A 296 -11.36 -1.34 6.34
N ARG A 297 -12.33 -0.69 6.99
CA ARG A 297 -13.38 0.06 6.30
C ARG A 297 -12.83 1.22 5.46
N PHE A 298 -11.88 1.96 5.99
CA PHE A 298 -11.27 3.07 5.25
C PHE A 298 -10.57 2.58 3.97
N PHE A 299 -9.69 1.58 4.11
CA PHE A 299 -8.87 1.10 3.00
C PHE A 299 -9.65 0.24 2.00
N ALA A 300 -10.65 -0.53 2.46
CA ALA A 300 -11.40 -1.45 1.61
C ALA A 300 -12.74 -0.88 1.10
N GLU A 301 -13.34 0.12 1.77
CA GLU A 301 -14.59 0.75 1.33
C GLU A 301 -14.41 2.19 0.90
N THR A 302 -13.90 3.06 1.79
CA THR A 302 -13.88 4.50 1.56
C THR A 302 -13.03 4.85 0.34
N LEU A 303 -11.80 4.36 0.26
CA LEU A 303 -10.93 4.62 -0.89
C LEU A 303 -11.47 3.99 -2.18
N GLU A 304 -12.12 2.84 -2.10
CA GLU A 304 -12.69 2.17 -3.27
C GLU A 304 -13.93 2.88 -3.80
N ALA A 305 -14.72 3.51 -2.93
CA ALA A 305 -15.84 4.35 -3.32
C ALA A 305 -15.37 5.61 -4.07
N GLU A 306 -14.27 6.22 -3.62
CA GLU A 306 -13.66 7.36 -4.30
C GLU A 306 -13.16 7.00 -5.70
N LYS A 307 -12.51 5.83 -5.83
CA LYS A 307 -12.03 5.30 -7.12
C LYS A 307 -13.15 4.99 -8.13
N ARG A 308 -14.43 5.09 -7.78
CA ARG A 308 -15.55 4.97 -8.74
C ARG A 308 -15.88 6.28 -9.45
N ARG A 309 -15.28 7.39 -9.03
CA ARG A 309 -15.56 8.73 -9.55
C ARG A 309 -14.37 9.24 -10.35
N LYS A 310 -14.64 10.08 -11.36
CA LYS A 310 -13.58 10.77 -12.10
C LYS A 310 -12.87 11.80 -11.20
N PRO A 311 -11.54 11.97 -11.31
CA PRO A 311 -10.61 11.27 -12.22
C PRO A 311 -10.01 9.96 -11.64
N TRP A 312 -10.48 9.49 -10.48
CA TRP A 312 -9.95 8.32 -9.76
C TRP A 312 -10.38 6.98 -10.35
N ASP A 313 -11.32 6.97 -11.29
CA ASP A 313 -11.77 5.78 -12.04
C ASP A 313 -10.66 5.13 -12.88
N LEU A 314 -9.56 5.85 -13.09
CA LEU A 314 -8.35 5.37 -13.75
C LEU A 314 -7.36 4.64 -12.84
N ILE A 315 -7.62 4.55 -11.54
CA ILE A 315 -6.74 3.91 -10.58
C ILE A 315 -7.01 2.41 -10.53
N TYR A 316 -6.00 1.60 -10.79
CA TYR A 316 -6.00 0.15 -10.61
C TYR A 316 -5.57 -0.20 -9.19
N THR A 317 -6.46 -0.83 -8.41
CA THR A 317 -6.09 -1.36 -7.09
C THR A 317 -5.39 -2.71 -7.25
N VAL A 318 -4.14 -2.77 -6.79
CA VAL A 318 -3.40 -4.04 -6.67
C VAL A 318 -3.77 -4.70 -5.35
N PHE A 319 -3.68 -3.97 -4.24
CA PHE A 319 -4.26 -4.35 -2.96
C PHE A 319 -4.56 -3.12 -2.10
N SER A 320 -5.50 -3.27 -1.17
CA SER A 320 -5.80 -2.27 -0.13
C SER A 320 -6.57 -2.98 0.99
N GLY A 321 -6.09 -2.89 2.23
CA GLY A 321 -6.72 -3.54 3.37
C GLY A 321 -5.85 -3.49 4.62
N GLY A 322 -6.45 -3.63 5.81
CA GLY A 322 -5.75 -3.34 7.05
C GLY A 322 -5.34 -1.87 7.08
N ASP A 323 -4.04 -1.63 6.99
CA ASP A 323 -3.39 -0.33 7.08
C ASP A 323 -2.58 0.08 5.85
N ASP A 324 -2.54 -0.77 4.82
CA ASP A 324 -1.73 -0.57 3.64
C ASP A 324 -2.54 -0.51 2.34
N MET A 325 -1.97 0.15 1.34
CA MET A 325 -2.50 0.22 -0.01
C MET A 325 -1.38 0.19 -1.04
N LEU A 326 -1.65 -0.47 -2.16
CA LEU A 326 -0.88 -0.38 -3.39
C LEU A 326 -1.81 -0.20 -4.59
N ALA A 327 -1.58 0.87 -5.34
CA ALA A 327 -2.38 1.21 -6.51
C ALA A 327 -1.50 1.71 -7.66
N VAL A 328 -1.99 1.52 -8.89
CA VAL A 328 -1.30 1.88 -10.13
C VAL A 328 -2.24 2.71 -11.00
N GLY A 329 -1.77 3.79 -11.61
CA GLY A 329 -2.60 4.62 -12.50
C GLY A 329 -1.76 5.63 -13.28
N PRO A 330 -2.40 6.57 -14.00
CA PRO A 330 -1.70 7.68 -14.62
C PRO A 330 -0.90 8.48 -13.58
N TRP A 331 0.38 8.77 -13.84
CA TRP A 331 1.31 9.29 -12.81
C TRP A 331 0.81 10.58 -12.13
N ASP A 332 0.20 11.47 -12.89
CA ASP A 332 -0.36 12.74 -12.46
C ASP A 332 -1.61 12.55 -11.60
N VAL A 333 -2.51 11.64 -12.01
CA VAL A 333 -3.69 11.25 -11.23
C VAL A 333 -3.29 10.61 -9.91
N MET A 334 -2.23 9.78 -9.89
CA MET A 334 -1.78 9.13 -8.66
C MET A 334 -1.22 10.12 -7.64
N LEU A 335 -0.53 11.18 -8.08
CA LEU A 335 -0.06 12.24 -7.17
C LEU A 335 -1.23 13.02 -6.57
N ASP A 336 -2.22 13.40 -7.37
CA ASP A 336 -3.40 14.09 -6.86
C ASP A 336 -4.23 13.20 -5.92
N PHE A 337 -4.35 11.90 -6.24
CA PHE A 337 -5.04 10.94 -5.38
C PHE A 337 -4.32 10.73 -4.06
N ALA A 338 -2.98 10.79 -4.03
CA ALA A 338 -2.21 10.67 -2.79
C ALA A 338 -2.57 11.79 -1.79
N ALA A 339 -2.73 13.03 -2.26
CA ALA A 339 -3.21 14.14 -1.43
C ALA A 339 -4.66 13.92 -0.96
N HIS A 340 -5.55 13.53 -1.86
CA HIS A 340 -6.96 13.26 -1.53
C HIS A 340 -7.11 12.15 -0.48
N MET A 341 -6.35 11.06 -0.63
CA MET A 341 -6.29 9.97 0.35
C MET A 341 -5.81 10.47 1.71
N CYS A 342 -4.75 11.29 1.76
CA CYS A 342 -4.26 11.86 3.02
C CYS A 342 -5.33 12.73 3.71
N GLN A 343 -6.02 13.58 2.95
CA GLN A 343 -7.10 14.43 3.48
C GLN A 343 -8.25 13.59 4.05
N LEU A 344 -8.67 12.55 3.33
CA LEU A 344 -9.67 11.61 3.82
C LEU A 344 -9.20 10.88 5.08
N PHE A 345 -7.93 10.45 5.12
CA PHE A 345 -7.36 9.78 6.29
C PHE A 345 -7.37 10.69 7.52
N ASP A 346 -6.97 11.96 7.37
CA ASP A 346 -6.99 12.95 8.45
C ASP A 346 -8.42 13.23 8.96
N GLN A 347 -9.42 13.23 8.08
CA GLN A 347 -10.84 13.37 8.43
C GLN A 347 -11.41 12.17 9.20
N HIS A 348 -10.80 10.98 9.09
CA HIS A 348 -11.27 9.77 9.77
C HIS A 348 -10.46 9.45 11.04
N PHE A 349 -9.14 9.65 11.00
CA PHE A 349 -8.24 9.22 12.07
C PHE A 349 -7.32 10.31 12.60
N GLY A 350 -7.13 11.40 11.85
CA GLY A 350 -6.16 12.44 12.17
C GLY A 350 -6.72 13.54 13.06
N THR A 351 -6.22 14.75 12.88
CA THR A 351 -6.60 15.90 13.72
C THR A 351 -7.92 16.53 13.30
N ALA A 352 -8.30 16.41 12.02
CA ALA A 352 -9.56 16.93 11.50
C ALA A 352 -10.78 16.03 11.81
N ALA A 353 -10.57 14.83 12.33
CA ALA A 353 -11.64 13.88 12.59
C ALA A 353 -12.53 14.31 13.76
N ARG A 354 -13.86 14.39 13.51
CA ARG A 354 -14.87 14.76 14.51
C ARG A 354 -15.02 13.71 15.61
N GLU A 355 -15.02 12.44 15.21
CA GLU A 355 -15.03 11.28 16.08
C GLU A 355 -13.94 10.33 15.62
N ARG A 356 -13.06 9.92 16.53
CA ARG A 356 -11.92 9.06 16.21
C ARG A 356 -12.05 7.70 16.87
N PRO A 357 -11.57 6.62 16.21
CA PRO A 357 -11.57 5.29 16.80
C PRO A 357 -10.52 5.14 17.92
N CYS A 358 -9.57 6.08 18.03
CA CYS A 358 -8.49 6.08 19.03
C CYS A 358 -8.23 7.48 19.59
N SER A 359 -7.63 7.55 20.80
CA SER A 359 -7.30 8.79 21.49
C SER A 359 -6.22 9.61 20.77
N ILE A 360 -5.23 8.91 20.20
CA ILE A 360 -4.10 9.51 19.48
C ILE A 360 -4.45 9.66 17.99
N PRO A 361 -4.30 10.87 17.40
CA PRO A 361 -4.46 11.05 15.96
C PRO A 361 -3.47 10.20 15.17
N LEU A 362 -3.95 9.54 14.12
CA LEU A 362 -3.10 8.83 13.16
C LEU A 362 -2.75 9.72 11.98
N THR A 363 -1.62 9.42 11.36
CA THR A 363 -1.17 10.00 10.09
C THR A 363 -0.89 8.87 9.10
N ILE A 364 -0.67 9.20 7.84
CA ILE A 364 -0.36 8.23 6.79
C ILE A 364 0.87 8.72 6.02
N SER A 365 1.74 7.81 5.63
CA SER A 365 2.88 8.12 4.76
C SER A 365 2.72 7.42 3.42
N ALA A 366 3.28 8.00 2.36
CA ALA A 366 3.19 7.45 1.01
C ALA A 366 4.48 7.59 0.20
N GLY A 367 4.73 6.59 -0.64
CA GLY A 367 5.74 6.62 -1.70
C GLY A 367 5.08 6.48 -3.07
N ALA A 368 5.41 7.38 -4.01
CA ALA A 368 4.90 7.31 -5.38
C ALA A 368 6.04 7.21 -6.40
N ALA A 369 6.24 6.00 -6.93
CA ALA A 369 7.19 5.74 -8.00
C ALA A 369 6.56 6.08 -9.36
N ILE A 370 7.34 6.69 -10.26
CA ILE A 370 6.90 7.06 -11.60
C ILE A 370 7.73 6.28 -12.61
N VAL A 371 7.06 5.44 -13.40
CA VAL A 371 7.72 4.45 -14.27
C VAL A 371 7.13 4.44 -15.67
N LYS A 372 7.91 3.96 -16.64
CA LYS A 372 7.42 3.74 -18.01
C LYS A 372 6.37 2.62 -18.02
N SER A 373 5.45 2.67 -18.98
CA SER A 373 4.34 1.70 -19.13
C SER A 373 4.78 0.23 -19.27
N ARG A 374 5.98 -0.03 -19.79
CA ARG A 374 6.57 -1.37 -19.96
C ARG A 374 7.53 -1.77 -18.83
N TYR A 375 7.74 -0.91 -17.84
CA TYR A 375 8.62 -1.20 -16.72
C TYR A 375 8.01 -2.34 -15.87
N PRO A 376 8.78 -3.35 -15.45
CA PRO A 376 8.25 -4.46 -14.65
C PRO A 376 7.56 -3.97 -13.38
N VAL A 377 6.32 -4.41 -13.15
CA VAL A 377 5.45 -3.93 -12.07
C VAL A 377 6.07 -4.23 -10.71
N HIS A 378 6.59 -5.45 -10.49
CA HIS A 378 7.23 -5.80 -9.22
C HIS A 378 8.42 -4.88 -8.86
N LEU A 379 9.22 -4.46 -9.85
CA LEU A 379 10.29 -3.47 -9.62
C LEU A 379 9.75 -2.08 -9.34
N ALA A 380 8.63 -1.70 -9.98
CA ALA A 380 7.97 -0.42 -9.71
C ALA A 380 7.41 -0.36 -8.29
N VAL A 381 6.84 -1.47 -7.82
CA VAL A 381 6.36 -1.58 -6.45
C VAL A 381 7.51 -1.52 -5.46
N ARG A 382 8.64 -2.20 -5.73
CA ARG A 382 9.83 -2.10 -4.88
C ARG A 382 10.33 -0.66 -4.77
N GLN A 383 10.32 0.11 -5.86
CA GLN A 383 10.65 1.54 -5.81
C GLN A 383 9.64 2.34 -4.97
N ALA A 384 8.34 2.05 -5.08
CA ALA A 384 7.33 2.70 -4.25
C ALA A 384 7.48 2.35 -2.76
N GLU A 385 7.90 1.12 -2.44
CA GLU A 385 8.25 0.66 -1.09
C GLU A 385 9.47 1.40 -0.55
N GLU A 386 10.55 1.51 -1.33
CA GLU A 386 11.76 2.26 -0.98
C GLU A 386 11.43 3.73 -0.68
N LEU A 387 10.56 4.36 -1.49
CA LEU A 387 10.09 5.73 -1.27
C LEU A 387 9.21 5.85 -0.03
N LEU A 388 8.33 4.89 0.23
CA LEU A 388 7.51 4.87 1.45
C LEU A 388 8.40 4.75 2.71
N GLU A 389 9.43 3.90 2.65
CA GLU A 389 10.41 3.76 3.73
C GLU A 389 11.20 5.07 3.92
N GLU A 390 11.57 5.76 2.84
CA GLU A 390 12.15 7.10 2.91
C GLU A 390 11.22 8.07 3.67
N ALA A 391 9.92 8.07 3.36
CA ALA A 391 8.93 8.92 4.04
C ALA A 391 8.74 8.60 5.52
N LYS A 392 8.91 7.33 5.91
CA LYS A 392 8.75 6.86 7.30
C LYS A 392 10.00 7.02 8.16
N SER A 393 11.17 7.00 7.55
CA SER A 393 12.45 6.93 8.25
C SER A 393 13.28 8.22 8.15
N HIS A 394 13.08 9.03 7.12
CA HIS A 394 13.77 10.31 6.94
C HIS A 394 12.88 11.51 7.25
N ILE A 395 13.53 12.64 7.57
CA ILE A 395 12.87 13.90 7.89
C ILE A 395 12.88 14.77 6.63
N ALA A 396 11.71 15.18 6.16
CA ALA A 396 11.59 16.15 5.07
C ALA A 396 12.37 17.42 5.40
N PRO A 397 12.87 18.14 4.37
CA PRO A 397 13.45 19.46 4.57
C PRO A 397 12.53 20.34 5.43
N HIS A 398 13.11 20.95 6.47
CA HIS A 398 12.42 21.86 7.41
C HIS A 398 11.30 21.24 8.26
N ALA A 399 11.20 19.90 8.31
CA ALA A 399 10.32 19.21 9.25
C ALA A 399 11.03 18.87 10.56
N ALA A 400 10.27 18.71 11.65
CA ALA A 400 10.80 18.31 12.95
C ALA A 400 10.89 16.78 13.14
N GLN A 401 10.04 16.02 12.44
CA GLN A 401 9.89 14.57 12.64
C GLN A 401 9.61 13.84 11.32
N PRO A 402 9.99 12.55 11.19
CA PRO A 402 9.65 11.73 10.04
C PRO A 402 8.13 11.43 10.01
N LYS A 403 7.67 10.57 9.07
CA LYS A 403 6.24 10.20 8.89
C LYS A 403 5.33 11.36 8.50
N ASP A 404 4.04 11.13 8.25
CA ASP A 404 3.12 12.19 7.76
C ASP A 404 3.67 12.91 6.51
N GLN A 405 4.25 12.12 5.59
CA GLN A 405 5.03 12.62 4.46
C GLN A 405 4.77 11.82 3.18
N CYS A 406 5.10 12.47 2.07
CA CYS A 406 5.09 11.88 0.73
C CYS A 406 6.49 11.94 0.13
N ALA A 407 6.96 10.83 -0.43
CA ALA A 407 8.17 10.75 -1.24
C ALA A 407 7.80 10.45 -2.69
N ALA A 408 8.14 11.36 -3.60
CA ALA A 408 7.88 11.21 -5.04
C ALA A 408 8.75 12.19 -5.83
N LEU A 409 8.85 12.01 -7.17
CA LEU A 409 9.57 12.94 -8.04
C LEU A 409 11.02 13.26 -7.57
N GLY A 410 11.67 12.30 -6.89
CA GLY A 410 13.00 12.46 -6.30
C GLY A 410 13.07 13.54 -5.21
N GLY A 411 12.00 13.74 -4.45
CA GLY A 411 11.95 14.60 -3.28
C GLY A 411 11.05 14.02 -2.18
N LEU A 412 11.23 14.54 -0.98
CA LEU A 412 10.50 14.18 0.24
C LEU A 412 9.86 15.44 0.83
N TRP A 413 8.57 15.40 1.18
CA TRP A 413 7.85 16.54 1.75
C TRP A 413 6.72 16.14 2.69
N LYS A 414 6.37 17.06 3.61
CA LYS A 414 5.17 16.97 4.46
C LYS A 414 3.92 17.16 3.63
N TRP A 415 2.82 16.49 4.00
CA TRP A 415 1.53 16.63 3.30
C TRP A 415 1.03 18.07 3.23
N ALA A 416 1.30 18.89 4.27
CA ALA A 416 0.98 20.32 4.27
C ALA A 416 1.56 21.10 3.08
N ASN A 417 2.66 20.63 2.49
CA ASN A 417 3.30 21.26 1.34
C ASN A 417 2.89 20.62 0.00
N HIS A 418 2.16 19.51 0.01
CA HIS A 418 1.88 18.72 -1.20
C HIS A 418 1.16 19.53 -2.27
N ASP A 419 0.06 20.21 -1.90
CA ASP A 419 -0.75 21.01 -2.85
C ASP A 419 0.06 22.17 -3.43
N ALA A 420 0.92 22.80 -2.63
CA ALA A 420 1.80 23.87 -3.10
C ALA A 420 2.84 23.35 -4.10
N ILE A 421 3.43 22.18 -3.85
CA ILE A 421 4.44 21.56 -4.72
C ILE A 421 3.81 21.11 -6.04
N ILE A 422 2.76 20.31 -5.98
CA ILE A 422 2.08 19.79 -7.19
C ILE A 422 1.39 20.93 -7.95
N GLY A 423 0.77 21.88 -7.24
CA GLY A 423 0.17 23.08 -7.83
C GLY A 423 1.19 23.94 -8.58
N ALA A 424 2.36 24.18 -7.99
CA ALA A 424 3.45 24.88 -8.69
C ALA A 424 3.95 24.10 -9.92
N GLY A 425 4.02 22.78 -9.84
CA GLY A 425 4.38 21.91 -10.97
C GLY A 425 3.38 22.02 -12.13
N LYS A 426 2.08 21.98 -11.82
CA LYS A 426 0.98 22.17 -12.78
C LYS A 426 1.05 23.55 -13.43
N GLN A 427 1.19 24.60 -12.62
CA GLN A 427 1.27 25.98 -13.10
C GLN A 427 2.49 26.18 -14.01
N LEU A 428 3.63 25.61 -13.66
CA LEU A 428 4.85 25.66 -14.48
C LEU A 428 4.68 24.91 -15.80
N ALA A 429 3.97 23.78 -15.80
CA ALA A 429 3.60 23.07 -17.03
C ALA A 429 2.64 23.90 -17.91
N ASP A 430 1.62 24.52 -17.31
CA ASP A 430 0.66 25.38 -18.01
C ASP A 430 1.36 26.57 -18.70
N TRP A 431 2.35 27.18 -18.04
CA TRP A 431 3.15 28.24 -18.67
C TRP A 431 4.02 27.75 -19.83
N VAL A 432 4.48 26.50 -19.81
CA VAL A 432 5.19 25.92 -20.94
C VAL A 432 4.24 25.64 -22.10
N ASP A 433 3.07 25.06 -21.81
CA ASP A 433 2.05 24.76 -22.80
C ASP A 433 1.52 26.05 -23.48
N ALA A 434 1.44 27.15 -22.71
CA ALA A 434 1.09 28.48 -23.21
C ALA A 434 2.22 29.19 -23.98
N GLY A 435 3.41 28.59 -24.10
CA GLY A 435 4.57 29.18 -24.76
C GLY A 435 5.23 30.36 -24.01
N ILE A 436 4.85 30.57 -22.74
CA ILE A 436 5.41 31.62 -21.87
C ILE A 436 6.80 31.20 -21.39
N ILE A 437 6.93 29.96 -20.92
CA ILE A 437 8.20 29.33 -20.53
C ILE A 437 8.65 28.40 -21.66
N GLN A 438 9.90 28.53 -22.09
CA GLN A 438 10.48 27.56 -23.00
C GLN A 438 10.78 26.26 -22.26
N ARG A 439 10.34 25.10 -22.80
CA ARG A 439 10.59 23.79 -22.17
C ARG A 439 12.06 23.54 -21.82
N GLY A 440 12.98 23.94 -22.69
CA GLY A 440 14.43 23.79 -22.45
C GLY A 440 14.89 24.46 -21.15
N TRP A 441 14.19 25.50 -20.70
CA TRP A 441 14.46 26.16 -19.43
C TRP A 441 14.26 25.24 -18.23
N LEU A 442 13.29 24.32 -18.28
CA LEU A 442 13.05 23.39 -17.18
C LEU A 442 14.27 22.51 -16.91
N HIS A 443 14.95 22.04 -17.96
CA HIS A 443 16.17 21.25 -17.82
C HIS A 443 17.29 22.07 -17.16
N THR A 444 17.49 23.30 -17.62
CA THR A 444 18.49 24.21 -17.03
C THR A 444 18.17 24.52 -15.57
N LEU A 445 16.90 24.82 -15.25
CA LEU A 445 16.48 25.12 -13.89
C LEU A 445 16.69 23.92 -12.95
N LEU A 446 16.36 22.70 -13.39
CA LEU A 446 16.61 21.48 -12.62
C LEU A 446 18.11 21.26 -12.39
N GLN A 447 18.93 21.37 -13.43
CA GLN A 447 20.38 21.20 -13.32
C GLN A 447 21.00 22.20 -12.35
N LEU A 448 20.61 23.48 -12.44
CA LEU A 448 21.12 24.52 -11.54
C LEU A 448 20.64 24.30 -10.10
N ALA A 449 19.38 23.88 -9.90
CA ALA A 449 18.86 23.55 -8.57
C ALA A 449 19.61 22.38 -7.93
N LEU A 450 19.89 21.32 -8.70
CA LEU A 450 20.68 20.17 -8.23
C LEU A 450 22.13 20.56 -7.96
N LEU A 451 22.76 21.37 -8.83
CA LEU A 451 24.12 21.87 -8.64
C LEU A 451 24.24 22.66 -7.34
N ARG A 452 23.31 23.58 -7.09
CA ARG A 452 23.32 24.41 -5.87
C ARG A 452 23.19 23.57 -4.59
N ARG A 453 22.54 22.41 -4.69
CA ARG A 453 22.34 21.43 -3.60
C ARG A 453 23.45 20.40 -3.47
N GLY A 454 24.46 20.40 -4.35
CA GLY A 454 25.50 19.37 -4.39
C GLY A 454 24.98 17.99 -4.86
N GLN A 455 23.86 17.97 -5.58
CA GLN A 455 23.16 16.77 -6.06
C GLN A 455 23.22 16.64 -7.60
N ALA A 456 24.07 17.43 -8.26
CA ALA A 456 24.26 17.37 -9.70
C ALA A 456 25.05 16.11 -10.11
N GLY A 457 24.98 15.77 -11.40
CA GLY A 457 25.67 14.61 -11.95
C GLY A 457 27.20 14.72 -11.89
N PRO A 458 27.92 13.61 -12.19
CA PRO A 458 29.37 13.53 -12.14
C PRO A 458 30.09 14.62 -12.94
N GLU A 459 29.46 15.12 -14.02
CA GLU A 459 29.98 16.19 -14.87
C GLU A 459 30.14 17.54 -14.15
N TYR A 460 29.58 17.69 -12.95
CA TYR A 460 29.70 18.89 -12.12
C TYR A 460 30.53 18.66 -10.83
N ALA A 461 31.25 17.55 -10.70
CA ALA A 461 31.98 17.20 -9.48
C ALA A 461 32.97 18.29 -9.02
N ASP A 462 33.64 18.97 -9.97
CA ASP A 462 34.62 20.04 -9.68
C ASP A 462 34.00 21.45 -9.70
N VAL A 463 32.68 21.57 -9.84
CA VAL A 463 32.00 22.87 -9.96
C VAL A 463 31.44 23.27 -8.60
N HIS A 464 31.91 24.41 -8.08
CA HIS A 464 31.43 24.93 -6.81
C HIS A 464 29.90 25.19 -6.84
N PRO A 465 29.12 24.75 -5.83
CA PRO A 465 27.65 24.85 -5.83
C PRO A 465 27.10 26.28 -6.06
N ALA A 466 27.80 27.30 -5.57
CA ALA A 466 27.42 28.71 -5.75
C ALA A 466 27.40 29.18 -7.23
N VAL A 467 28.10 28.46 -8.12
CA VAL A 467 28.05 28.72 -9.58
C VAL A 467 26.62 28.55 -10.11
N GLY A 468 25.81 27.69 -9.49
CA GLY A 468 24.39 27.52 -9.83
C GLY A 468 23.61 28.84 -9.75
N THR A 469 23.87 29.63 -8.71
CA THR A 469 23.19 30.91 -8.45
C THR A 469 23.55 31.96 -9.48
N SER A 470 24.85 32.17 -9.73
CA SER A 470 25.29 33.16 -10.72
C SER A 470 24.77 32.83 -12.12
N ARG A 471 24.73 31.53 -12.48
CA ARG A 471 24.18 31.06 -13.76
C ARG A 471 22.66 31.25 -13.85
N LEU A 472 21.93 30.98 -12.76
CA LEU A 472 20.48 31.20 -12.70
C LEU A 472 20.16 32.69 -12.89
N ALA A 473 20.82 33.57 -12.14
CA ALA A 473 20.65 35.01 -12.23
C ALA A 473 20.94 35.53 -13.65
N TYR A 474 22.05 35.09 -14.24
CA TYR A 474 22.42 35.45 -15.61
C TYR A 474 21.38 34.98 -16.63
N HIS A 475 20.92 33.73 -16.54
CA HIS A 475 19.94 33.18 -17.47
C HIS A 475 18.60 33.92 -17.38
N VAL A 476 18.15 34.24 -16.17
CA VAL A 476 16.93 35.02 -15.94
C VAL A 476 17.07 36.43 -16.50
N ALA A 477 18.18 37.12 -16.26
CA ALA A 477 18.42 38.46 -16.79
C ALA A 477 18.49 38.50 -18.32
N ARG A 478 19.05 37.45 -18.95
CA ARG A 478 19.24 37.37 -20.40
C ARG A 478 17.98 36.97 -21.17
N ASN A 479 17.22 36.01 -20.64
CA ASN A 479 16.18 35.32 -21.42
C ASN A 479 14.76 35.68 -20.99
N TRP A 480 14.57 36.37 -19.87
CA TRP A 480 13.25 36.69 -19.34
C TRP A 480 13.04 38.20 -19.22
N PRO A 481 12.17 38.81 -20.07
CA PRO A 481 11.91 40.23 -20.01
C PRO A 481 11.29 40.63 -18.65
N GLY A 482 11.48 41.90 -18.28
CA GLY A 482 10.83 42.47 -17.10
C GLY A 482 9.31 42.48 -17.24
N LYS A 483 8.63 42.69 -16.11
CA LYS A 483 7.17 42.74 -16.06
C LYS A 483 6.61 43.84 -16.97
N ARG A 484 5.48 43.53 -17.61
CA ARG A 484 4.67 44.52 -18.34
C ARG A 484 3.89 45.37 -17.35
N ASN A 485 4.04 46.69 -17.40
CA ASN A 485 3.34 47.63 -16.51
C ASN A 485 1.82 47.66 -16.71
N ASN A 486 1.33 47.31 -17.90
CA ASN A 486 -0.10 47.30 -18.22
C ASN A 486 -0.45 46.05 -19.06
N PRO A 487 -0.69 44.88 -18.42
CA PRO A 487 -0.99 43.64 -19.11
C PRO A 487 -2.40 43.69 -19.72
N ARG A 488 -2.50 43.57 -21.06
CA ARG A 488 -3.75 43.81 -21.80
C ARG A 488 -4.56 42.54 -22.05
N ASN A 489 -3.94 41.37 -21.98
CA ASN A 489 -4.58 40.07 -22.19
C ASN A 489 -4.14 39.05 -21.12
N ASP A 490 -4.76 37.87 -21.14
CA ASP A 490 -4.42 36.79 -20.18
C ASP A 490 -2.99 36.29 -20.33
N GLY A 491 -2.44 36.27 -21.54
CA GLY A 491 -1.04 35.91 -21.79
C GLY A 491 -0.05 36.87 -21.14
N ASP A 492 -0.31 38.18 -21.18
CA ASP A 492 0.49 39.20 -20.51
C ASP A 492 0.44 39.03 -18.99
N ARG A 493 -0.75 38.75 -18.43
CA ARG A 493 -0.93 38.48 -17.00
C ARG A 493 -0.19 37.22 -16.57
N ALA A 494 -0.31 36.14 -17.34
CA ALA A 494 0.38 34.89 -17.08
C ALA A 494 1.92 35.03 -17.22
N ALA A 495 2.41 35.82 -18.18
CA ALA A 495 3.84 36.12 -18.30
C ALA A 495 4.37 36.93 -17.11
N ASN A 496 3.60 37.91 -16.61
CA ASN A 496 3.94 38.62 -15.38
C ASN A 496 3.95 37.67 -14.17
N ALA A 497 2.97 36.77 -14.06
CA ALA A 497 2.91 35.77 -12.98
C ALA A 497 4.10 34.79 -13.03
N ALA A 498 4.47 34.33 -14.23
CA ALA A 498 5.67 33.50 -14.42
C ALA A 498 6.93 34.25 -13.99
N ARG A 499 7.05 35.53 -14.37
CA ARG A 499 8.16 36.38 -13.94
C ARG A 499 8.21 36.55 -12.42
N ASP A 500 7.06 36.79 -11.79
CA ASP A 500 6.91 36.88 -10.33
C ASP A 500 7.42 35.63 -9.61
N TRP A 501 7.02 34.46 -10.10
CA TRP A 501 7.46 33.18 -9.56
C TRP A 501 8.97 32.98 -9.73
N ILE A 502 9.53 33.29 -10.91
CA ILE A 502 10.97 33.22 -11.16
C ILE A 502 11.74 34.15 -10.22
N ASP A 503 11.27 35.39 -10.03
CA ASP A 503 11.91 36.36 -9.14
C ASP A 503 11.87 35.93 -7.67
N ALA A 504 10.76 35.29 -7.24
CA ALA A 504 10.66 34.70 -5.90
C ALA A 504 11.65 33.54 -5.71
N VAL A 505 11.72 32.62 -6.68
CA VAL A 505 12.69 31.50 -6.64
C VAL A 505 14.12 32.03 -6.62
N LEU A 506 14.46 32.99 -7.48
CA LEU A 506 15.80 33.55 -7.59
C LEU A 506 16.26 34.22 -6.28
N ARG A 507 15.35 34.95 -5.61
CA ARG A 507 15.64 35.65 -4.35
C ARG A 507 16.00 34.69 -3.22
N GLU A 508 15.30 33.58 -3.15
CA GLU A 508 15.44 32.57 -2.09
C GLU A 508 16.41 31.45 -2.47
N PHE A 509 16.90 31.40 -3.72
CA PHE A 509 17.60 30.26 -4.31
C PHE A 509 18.83 29.82 -3.50
N ASP A 510 19.58 30.80 -2.98
CA ASP A 510 20.76 30.54 -2.15
C ASP A 510 20.45 30.07 -0.74
N GLN A 511 19.24 30.35 -0.26
CA GLN A 511 18.78 30.08 1.09
C GLN A 511 17.88 28.85 1.14
N PHE A 512 17.96 27.92 0.17
CA PHE A 512 17.05 26.75 0.11
C PHE A 512 17.04 25.89 1.39
N ASP A 513 18.12 25.95 2.17
CA ASP A 513 18.37 25.28 3.44
C ASP A 513 17.85 26.05 4.66
N THR A 514 17.49 27.33 4.51
CA THR A 514 17.09 28.22 5.62
C THR A 514 15.80 29.00 5.35
N THR A 515 15.36 29.08 4.09
CA THR A 515 14.13 29.76 3.66
C THR A 515 12.89 28.97 4.06
N ALA A 516 11.79 29.69 4.29
CA ALA A 516 10.46 29.09 4.43
C ALA A 516 9.71 28.98 3.08
N HIS A 517 10.32 29.43 1.97
CA HIS A 517 9.67 29.42 0.66
C HIS A 517 9.58 28.02 0.07
N VAL A 518 8.40 27.39 0.19
CA VAL A 518 8.10 26.00 -0.21
C VAL A 518 8.55 25.70 -1.64
N HIS A 519 8.32 26.59 -2.61
CA HIS A 519 8.70 26.34 -3.99
C HIS A 519 10.22 26.28 -4.19
N THR A 520 10.98 27.05 -3.41
CA THR A 520 12.45 27.00 -3.47
C THR A 520 12.98 25.74 -2.80
N ILE A 521 12.43 25.36 -1.63
CA ILE A 521 12.80 24.13 -0.91
C ILE A 521 12.57 22.90 -1.80
N HIS A 522 11.46 22.84 -2.52
CA HIS A 522 11.06 21.67 -3.32
C HIS A 522 11.21 21.87 -4.84
N LEU A 523 12.02 22.85 -5.26
CA LEU A 523 12.19 23.21 -6.67
C LEU A 523 12.50 22.02 -7.59
N PRO A 524 13.39 21.06 -7.25
CA PRO A 524 13.63 19.89 -8.11
C PRO A 524 12.39 19.05 -8.38
N ALA A 525 11.53 18.83 -7.38
CA ALA A 525 10.30 18.05 -7.54
C ALA A 525 9.28 18.79 -8.42
N ILE A 526 9.12 20.10 -8.20
CA ILE A 526 8.26 20.99 -8.99
C ILE A 526 8.66 20.97 -10.47
N VAL A 527 9.96 21.11 -10.74
CA VAL A 527 10.47 21.13 -12.11
C VAL A 527 10.35 19.76 -12.76
N ARG A 528 10.62 18.66 -12.04
CA ARG A 528 10.42 17.30 -12.54
C ARG A 528 8.96 17.05 -12.91
N TYR A 529 7.99 17.47 -12.08
CA TYR A 529 6.57 17.41 -12.43
C TYR A 529 6.31 18.10 -13.78
N ALA A 530 6.72 19.35 -13.92
CA ALA A 530 6.49 20.13 -15.14
C ALA A 530 7.16 19.51 -16.38
N MET A 531 8.36 18.95 -16.23
CA MET A 531 9.07 18.25 -17.30
C MET A 531 8.32 17.01 -17.80
N LEU A 532 7.69 16.26 -16.89
CA LEU A 532 6.85 15.11 -17.23
C LEU A 532 5.55 15.55 -17.88
N ALA A 533 4.86 16.52 -17.30
CA ALA A 533 3.57 17.04 -17.76
C ALA A 533 3.64 17.68 -19.16
N THR A 534 4.79 18.22 -19.54
CA THR A 534 5.00 18.89 -20.84
C THR A 534 5.64 17.96 -21.89
N ARG A 535 5.93 16.69 -21.56
CA ARG A 535 6.50 15.72 -22.51
C ARG A 535 5.50 15.36 -23.59
N SER A 536 5.73 15.91 -24.79
CA SER A 536 5.13 15.42 -26.03
C SER A 536 5.53 13.95 -26.19
N GLY A 537 4.57 13.06 -26.41
CA GLY A 537 4.82 11.64 -26.68
C GLY A 537 5.80 11.50 -27.84
N GLY A 538 7.08 11.26 -27.52
CA GLY A 538 8.16 11.16 -28.50
C GLY A 538 8.11 9.83 -29.23
N SER A 539 8.65 9.80 -30.45
CA SER A 539 8.67 8.69 -31.41
C SER A 539 9.31 7.37 -30.94
N GLU A 540 9.76 7.27 -29.69
CA GLU A 540 10.30 6.03 -29.10
C GLU A 540 9.20 5.02 -28.72
N ASP A 541 7.92 5.41 -28.77
CA ASP A 541 6.76 4.55 -28.50
C ASP A 541 5.99 4.11 -29.77
N LYS A 542 6.57 4.29 -30.97
CA LYS A 542 6.04 3.60 -32.17
C LYS A 542 6.53 2.14 -32.16
N PRO A 543 5.62 1.18 -32.41
CA PRO A 543 5.85 -0.26 -32.22
C PRO A 543 7.02 -0.80 -33.04
#